data_AF-A0A815RX02-F1
#
_entry.id   AF-A0A815RX02-F1
#
_cell.length_a   1.000
_cell.length_b   1.000
_cell.length_c   1.000
_cell.angle_alpha   90.00
_cell.angle_beta   90.00
_cell.angle_gamma   90.00
#
_symmetry.space_group_name_H-M   'P 1'
#
loop_
_entity.id
_entity.type
_entity.pdbx_description
1 polymer ?
#
loop_
_entity_poly.entity_id
_entity_poly.type
_entity_poly.pdbx_seq_one_letter_code
_entity_poly.pdbx_strand_id
1 'polypeptide(L)'
;MEYAAAKELNKNVHFIPKSSTENALSFLRSPFGQILKNRDTFRIVTDMHRDNEQPPHNAGARLIKQIRQVGFRNPCFVFTMHKDVCDQILKNELSERERKYTTVSTGTNDLRKFVNFE
;
A
#
# COMPACT_ATOMS: atom_id res chain seq x y z
N MET A 1 9.40 17.42 28.52
CA MET A 1 8.33 16.69 27.82
C MET A 1 8.63 16.65 26.32
N GLU A 2 9.87 16.31 25.93
CA GLU A 2 10.38 16.46 24.55
C GLU A 2 10.94 15.15 23.95
N TYR A 3 11.07 14.08 24.75
CA TYR A 3 11.72 12.83 24.32
C TYR A 3 10.81 11.86 23.55
N ALA A 4 9.48 11.99 23.65
CA ALA A 4 8.54 11.13 22.91
C ALA A 4 8.34 11.60 21.46
N ALA A 5 8.29 12.92 21.23
CA ALA A 5 8.07 13.48 19.89
C ALA A 5 9.24 13.22 18.93
N ALA A 6 10.48 13.28 19.42
CA ALA A 6 11.68 13.06 18.60
C ALA A 6 11.88 11.60 18.15
N LYS A 7 11.35 10.63 18.90
CA LYS A 7 11.46 9.20 18.57
C LYS A 7 10.42 8.75 17.54
N GLU A 8 9.26 9.42 17.51
CA GLU A 8 8.16 9.21 16.57
C GLU A 8 8.39 9.95 15.23
N LEU A 9 9.07 11.10 15.23
CA LEU A 9 9.40 11.91 14.04
C LEU A 9 10.24 11.16 12.98
N ASN A 10 10.99 10.12 13.37
CA ASN A 10 11.79 9.30 12.45
C ASN A 10 11.04 8.09 11.85
N LYS A 11 9.78 7.89 12.25
CA LYS A 11 8.88 6.86 11.68
C LYS A 11 7.61 7.52 11.12
N ASN A 12 7.75 8.68 10.48
CA ASN A 12 6.65 9.31 9.75
C ASN A 12 6.21 8.38 8.63
N VAL A 13 5.19 7.56 8.89
CA VAL A 13 4.63 6.71 7.87
C VAL A 13 3.79 7.58 6.96
N HIS A 14 4.28 7.82 5.75
CA HIS A 14 3.49 8.51 4.74
C HIS A 14 2.52 7.48 4.15
N PHE A 15 1.30 7.37 4.70
CA PHE A 15 0.28 6.52 4.11
C PHE A 15 -0.35 7.20 2.91
N ILE A 16 -0.76 6.36 1.97
CA ILE A 16 -1.68 6.71 0.91
C ILE A 16 -2.97 5.91 1.18
N PRO A 17 -3.93 6.41 1.98
CA PRO A 17 -5.29 5.89 1.96
C PRO A 17 -5.92 6.46 0.70
N LYS A 18 -5.71 5.81 -0.45
CA LYS A 18 -6.17 6.37 -1.72
C LYS A 18 -7.50 5.75 -2.11
N SER A 19 -8.52 6.58 -1.97
CA SER A 19 -9.83 6.36 -2.58
C SER A 19 -9.72 6.09 -4.09
N SER A 20 -8.78 6.71 -4.81
CA SER A 20 -8.56 6.50 -6.25
C SER A 20 -7.10 6.17 -6.59
N THR A 21 -6.93 5.23 -7.50
CA THR A 21 -5.66 4.80 -8.10
C THR A 21 -4.95 5.95 -8.80
N GLU A 22 -5.68 6.77 -9.54
CA GLU A 22 -5.12 7.91 -10.27
C GLU A 22 -4.46 8.90 -9.31
N ASN A 23 -5.16 9.28 -8.24
CA ASN A 23 -4.62 10.18 -7.22
C ASN A 23 -3.39 9.59 -6.50
N ALA A 24 -3.36 8.26 -6.32
CA ALA A 24 -2.19 7.56 -5.78
C ALA A 24 -0.99 7.74 -6.69
N LEU A 25 -1.17 7.47 -7.98
CA LEU A 25 -0.11 7.55 -8.97
C LEU A 25 0.36 8.99 -9.19
N SER A 26 -0.54 9.98 -9.20
CA SER A 26 -0.18 11.39 -9.32
C SER A 26 0.73 11.82 -8.17
N PHE A 27 0.42 11.44 -6.92
CA PHE A 27 1.32 11.67 -5.80
C PHE A 27 2.66 10.94 -5.96
N LEU A 28 2.64 9.65 -6.29
CA LEU A 28 3.85 8.85 -6.41
C LEU A 28 4.78 9.35 -7.53
N ARG A 29 4.24 9.92 -8.60
CA ARG A 29 4.99 10.54 -9.70
C ARG A 29 5.51 11.94 -9.37
N SER A 30 4.94 12.62 -8.39
CA SER A 30 5.41 13.95 -7.96
C SER A 30 6.82 13.88 -7.35
N PRO A 31 7.56 15.00 -7.31
CA PRO A 31 8.86 15.07 -6.64
C PRO A 31 8.82 14.55 -5.20
N PHE A 32 7.76 14.88 -4.44
CA PHE A 32 7.55 14.40 -3.08
C PHE A 32 7.42 12.87 -3.00
N GLY A 33 6.61 12.27 -3.87
CA GLY A 33 6.45 10.83 -3.94
C GLY A 33 7.74 10.12 -4.32
N GLN A 34 8.50 10.66 -5.28
CA GLN A 34 9.77 10.06 -5.70
C GLN A 34 10.84 10.10 -4.61
N ILE A 35 10.87 11.11 -3.72
CA ILE A 35 11.78 11.16 -2.56
C ILE A 35 11.54 9.97 -1.60
N LEU A 36 10.29 9.51 -1.51
CA LEU A 36 9.87 8.39 -0.65
C LEU A 36 10.08 7.01 -1.30
N LYS A 37 10.46 6.97 -2.58
CA LYS A 37 10.63 5.73 -3.33
C LYS A 37 11.65 4.82 -2.68
N ASN A 38 11.22 3.60 -2.35
CA ASN A 38 12.02 2.56 -1.70
C ASN A 38 12.58 2.93 -0.32
N ARG A 39 12.10 4.03 0.30
CA ARG A 39 12.37 4.30 1.72
C ARG A 39 11.67 3.24 2.57
N ASP A 40 12.39 2.68 3.52
CA ASP A 40 11.88 1.73 4.50
C ASP A 40 10.74 2.31 5.35
N THR A 41 10.77 3.62 5.58
CA THR A 41 9.72 4.38 6.30
C THR A 41 8.44 4.60 5.50
N PHE A 42 8.44 4.36 4.18
CA PHE A 42 7.27 4.57 3.34
C PHE A 42 6.54 3.25 3.06
N ARG A 43 5.26 3.19 3.44
CA ARG A 43 4.38 2.03 3.30
C ARG A 43 3.08 2.43 2.62
N ILE A 44 2.52 1.52 1.85
CA ILE A 44 1.30 1.77 1.07
C ILE A 44 0.19 0.85 1.55
N VAL A 45 -1.00 1.39 1.79
CA VAL A 45 -2.19 0.64 2.21
C VAL A 45 -3.27 0.85 1.17
N THR A 46 -3.97 -0.21 0.78
CA THR A 46 -5.11 -0.11 -0.16
C THR A 46 -6.15 -1.17 0.19
N ASP A 47 -7.40 -0.89 -0.13
CA ASP A 47 -8.44 -1.91 -0.16
C ASP A 47 -8.36 -2.68 -1.47
N MET A 48 -8.65 -3.98 -1.42
CA MET A 48 -8.79 -4.80 -2.63
C MET A 48 -9.99 -4.32 -3.46
N HIS A 49 -11.13 -4.12 -2.80
CA HIS A 49 -12.38 -3.66 -3.40
C HIS A 49 -12.58 -2.16 -3.16
N ARG A 50 -12.85 -1.39 -4.22
CA ARG A 50 -13.17 0.05 -4.14
C ARG A 50 -14.30 0.38 -5.11
N ASP A 51 -15.46 0.83 -4.62
CA ASP A 51 -16.65 1.03 -5.46
C ASP A 51 -16.50 2.13 -6.52
N ASN A 52 -15.63 3.09 -6.26
CA ASN A 52 -15.36 4.22 -7.16
C ASN A 52 -14.31 3.91 -8.24
N GLU A 53 -13.93 2.64 -8.39
CA GLU A 53 -12.92 2.13 -9.33
C GLU A 53 -13.54 1.17 -10.34
N GLN A 54 -12.97 1.09 -11.55
CA GLN A 54 -13.48 0.20 -12.60
C GLN A 54 -12.38 -0.75 -13.13
N PRO A 55 -12.51 -2.08 -12.95
CA PRO A 55 -13.51 -2.73 -12.11
C PRO A 55 -13.22 -2.57 -10.60
N PRO A 56 -14.26 -2.62 -9.74
CA PRO A 56 -14.12 -2.31 -8.32
C PRO A 56 -13.42 -3.43 -7.53
N HIS A 57 -13.66 -4.69 -7.91
CA HIS A 57 -13.24 -5.87 -7.13
C HIS A 57 -11.74 -6.17 -7.11
N ASN A 58 -10.95 -5.62 -8.05
CA ASN A 58 -9.50 -5.83 -8.13
C ASN A 58 -8.70 -4.52 -8.02
N ALA A 59 -9.33 -3.45 -7.53
CA ALA A 59 -8.75 -2.12 -7.51
C ALA A 59 -7.41 -2.08 -6.75
N GLY A 60 -7.29 -2.80 -5.63
CA GLY A 60 -6.03 -2.87 -4.87
C GLY A 60 -4.89 -3.55 -5.64
N ALA A 61 -5.19 -4.64 -6.34
CA ALA A 61 -4.23 -5.34 -7.19
C ALA A 61 -3.74 -4.45 -8.34
N ARG A 62 -4.67 -3.76 -9.04
CA ARG A 62 -4.33 -2.84 -10.13
C ARG A 62 -3.43 -1.71 -9.65
N LEU A 63 -3.72 -1.13 -8.49
CA LEU A 63 -2.88 -0.11 -7.88
C LEU A 63 -1.47 -0.64 -7.60
N ILE A 64 -1.33 -1.82 -6.99
CA ILE A 64 -0.01 -2.43 -6.74
C ILE A 64 0.76 -2.61 -8.03
N LYS A 65 0.13 -3.14 -9.08
CA LYS A 65 0.75 -3.32 -10.40
C LYS A 65 1.37 -2.01 -10.90
N GLN A 66 0.60 -0.93 -10.86
CA GLN A 66 1.04 0.37 -11.33
C GLN A 66 2.12 1.00 -10.43
N ILE A 67 2.03 0.82 -9.10
CA ILE A 67 3.10 1.22 -8.15
C ILE A 67 4.42 0.54 -8.54
N ARG A 68 4.39 -0.77 -8.85
CA ARG A 68 5.58 -1.52 -9.27
C ARG A 68 6.11 -1.05 -10.62
N GLN A 69 5.24 -0.73 -11.57
CA GLN A 69 5.63 -0.16 -12.87
C GLN A 69 6.33 1.20 -12.75
N VAL A 70 5.92 2.04 -11.79
CA VAL A 70 6.61 3.31 -11.48
C VAL A 70 7.94 3.07 -10.72
N GLY A 71 8.22 1.83 -10.32
CA GLY A 71 9.49 1.38 -9.74
C GLY A 71 9.54 1.43 -8.22
N PHE A 72 8.41 1.60 -7.53
CA PHE A 72 8.33 1.53 -6.07
C PHE A 72 8.34 0.07 -5.64
N ARG A 73 9.22 -0.27 -4.69
CA ARG A 73 9.35 -1.59 -4.06
C ARG A 73 9.00 -1.56 -2.56
N ASN A 74 8.38 -0.48 -2.13
CA ASN A 74 7.91 -0.30 -0.76
C ASN A 74 6.93 -1.41 -0.35
N PRO A 75 6.87 -1.75 0.95
CA PRO A 75 5.86 -2.63 1.48
C PRO A 75 4.45 -2.11 1.18
N CYS A 76 3.60 -3.00 0.65
CA CYS A 76 2.20 -2.75 0.40
C CYS A 76 1.36 -3.66 1.29
N PHE A 77 0.26 -3.14 1.80
CA PHE A 77 -0.75 -3.88 2.53
C PHE A 77 -2.09 -3.76 1.81
N VAL A 78 -2.71 -4.89 1.56
CA VAL A 78 -4.04 -4.97 0.96
C VAL A 78 -5.02 -5.42 2.03
N PHE A 79 -5.96 -4.54 2.35
CA PHE A 79 -7.09 -4.86 3.21
C PHE A 79 -8.22 -5.47 2.37
N THR A 80 -8.88 -6.49 2.90
CA THR A 80 -9.97 -7.20 2.21
C THR A 80 -10.92 -7.81 3.23
N MET A 81 -12.17 -8.04 2.85
CA MET A 81 -13.11 -8.86 3.65
C MET A 81 -12.93 -10.36 3.38
N HIS A 82 -12.37 -10.73 2.23
CA HIS A 82 -12.21 -12.11 1.78
C HIS A 82 -10.77 -12.36 1.37
N LYS A 83 -9.98 -12.96 2.28
CA LYS A 83 -8.54 -13.18 2.07
C LYS A 83 -8.26 -14.12 0.89
N ASP A 84 -8.95 -15.25 0.82
CA ASP A 84 -8.70 -16.26 -0.22
C ASP A 84 -8.99 -15.72 -1.63
N VAL A 85 -10.11 -14.98 -1.78
CA VAL A 85 -10.48 -14.32 -3.04
C VAL A 85 -9.43 -13.28 -3.43
N CYS A 86 -8.98 -12.47 -2.46
CA CYS A 86 -7.93 -11.47 -2.66
C CYS A 86 -6.62 -12.13 -3.11
N ASP A 87 -6.20 -13.22 -2.48
CA ASP A 87 -4.99 -13.93 -2.84
C ASP A 87 -5.06 -14.52 -4.26
N GLN A 88 -6.22 -15.03 -4.69
CA GLN A 88 -6.44 -15.46 -6.07
C GLN A 88 -6.35 -14.30 -7.07
N ILE A 89 -7.01 -13.16 -6.77
CA ILE A 89 -6.92 -11.96 -7.61
C ILE A 89 -5.47 -11.51 -7.73
N LEU A 90 -4.72 -11.43 -6.63
CA LEU A 90 -3.31 -11.04 -6.67
C LEU A 90 -2.45 -12.01 -7.49
N LYS A 91 -2.70 -13.32 -7.40
CA LYS A 91 -1.99 -14.32 -8.22
C LYS A 91 -2.26 -14.15 -9.71
N ASN A 92 -3.48 -13.76 -10.09
CA ASN A 92 -3.87 -13.58 -11.49
C ASN A 92 -3.39 -12.23 -12.06
N GLU A 93 -3.41 -11.17 -11.25
CA GLU A 93 -3.14 -9.80 -11.71
C GLU A 93 -1.66 -9.43 -11.68
N LEU A 94 -0.89 -10.05 -10.78
CA LEU A 94 0.49 -9.69 -10.46
C LEU A 94 1.46 -10.86 -10.64
N SER A 95 2.61 -10.55 -11.24
CA SER A 95 3.77 -11.45 -11.24
C SER A 95 4.29 -11.69 -9.82
N GLU A 96 5.07 -12.77 -9.62
CA GLU A 96 5.70 -13.05 -8.32
C GLU A 96 6.57 -11.89 -7.82
N ARG A 97 7.28 -11.23 -8.75
CA ARG A 97 8.11 -10.09 -8.44
C ARG A 97 7.31 -8.89 -7.94
N GLU A 98 6.11 -8.68 -8.48
CA GLU A 98 5.24 -7.58 -8.07
C GLU A 98 4.56 -7.85 -6.72
N ARG A 99 4.28 -9.13 -6.43
CA ARG A 99 3.75 -9.61 -5.15
C ARG A 99 4.78 -9.62 -4.02
N LYS A 100 6.08 -9.67 -4.35
CA LYS A 100 7.16 -9.53 -3.37
C LYS A 100 6.99 -8.18 -2.68
N TYR A 101 6.79 -8.20 -1.36
CA TYR A 101 6.44 -7.05 -0.49
C TYR A 101 4.96 -6.64 -0.46
N THR A 102 4.03 -7.53 -0.83
CA THR A 102 2.59 -7.34 -0.62
C THR A 102 2.10 -8.23 0.51
N THR A 103 1.44 -7.64 1.51
CA THR A 103 0.79 -8.34 2.62
C THR A 103 -0.72 -8.23 2.44
N VAL A 104 -1.48 -9.29 2.73
CA VAL A 104 -2.94 -9.30 2.68
C VAL A 104 -3.48 -9.66 4.06
N SER A 105 -4.43 -8.88 4.56
CA SER A 105 -5.16 -9.23 5.78
C SER A 105 -6.59 -8.70 5.79
N THR A 106 -7.41 -9.36 6.60
CA THR A 106 -8.78 -8.98 6.96
C THR A 106 -8.84 -8.28 8.31
N GLY A 107 -7.74 -8.28 9.08
CA GLY A 107 -7.68 -7.82 10.46
C GLY A 107 -7.17 -6.39 10.60
N THR A 108 -7.89 -5.55 11.33
CA THR A 108 -7.46 -4.18 11.69
C THR A 108 -6.21 -4.16 12.57
N ASN A 109 -6.00 -5.20 13.38
CA ASN A 109 -4.78 -5.35 14.19
C ASN A 109 -3.52 -5.53 13.32
N ASP A 110 -3.63 -6.27 12.21
CA ASP A 110 -2.50 -6.45 11.29
C ASP A 110 -2.19 -5.15 10.54
N LEU A 111 -3.24 -4.40 10.18
CA LEU A 111 -3.07 -3.06 9.63
C LEU A 111 -2.34 -2.16 10.63
N ARG A 112 -2.72 -2.16 11.91
CA ARG A 112 -2.05 -1.35 12.94
C ARG A 112 -0.58 -1.69 13.09
N LYS A 113 -0.24 -2.98 13.14
CA LYS A 113 1.17 -3.44 13.18
C LYS A 113 1.95 -3.03 11.94
N PHE A 114 1.34 -3.24 10.77
CA PHE A 114 1.89 -2.82 9.48
C PHE A 114 2.06 -1.31 9.37
N VAL A 115 1.22 -0.52 10.03
CA VAL A 115 1.35 0.94 10.09
C VAL A 115 2.50 1.31 11.03
N ASN A 116 2.55 0.75 12.24
CA ASN A 116 3.42 1.20 13.32
C ASN A 116 4.84 0.61 13.33
N PHE A 117 5.17 -0.32 12.42
CA PHE A 117 6.44 -1.07 12.46
C PHE A 117 6.57 -1.92 13.75
N GLU A 118 5.45 -2.52 14.17
CA GLU A 118 5.35 -3.42 15.32
C GLU A 118 5.36 -4.89 14.89
#